data_AF-A0A0N5AEW9-F1
#
_entry.id   AF-A0A0N5AEW9-F1
#
_cell.length_a   1.000
_cell.length_b   1.000
_cell.length_c   1.000
_cell.angle_alpha   90.00
_cell.angle_beta   90.00
_cell.angle_gamma   90.00
#
_symmetry.space_group_name_H-M   'P 1'
#
loop_
_entity.id
_entity.type
_entity.pdbx_description
1 polymer ?
#
loop_
_entity_poly.entity_id
_entity_poly.type
_entity_poly.pdbx_seq_one_letter_code
_entity_poly.pdbx_strand_id
1 'polypeptide(L)'
;MRFRLRKQLFIKRNKVCDYSLALALIGLTLIVIDSELTANPQTGIKKDHIVSLVLRSLCAISTVILIGTLILYHAIEIKIALIDSGADDWRIAFTTERMIKLIIEIAICIICPVPGTGTMNWPFIHSDTRKISRVDVPVDVILSVPMFLRLYLLCRFMVLHSKQFQDAATRSIAALNRISMDFRFVIKTMMAVHPLRVLIVFTVAFWICMAWMFTQCER
;
A
#
# COMPACT_ATOMS: atom_id res chain seq x y z
N MET A 1 5.75 27.11 22.19
CA MET A 1 6.41 25.77 22.13
C MET A 1 5.62 24.72 21.34
N ARG A 2 4.30 24.56 21.58
CA ARG A 2 3.44 23.53 20.94
C ARG A 2 3.40 23.57 19.40
N PHE A 3 3.35 24.75 18.77
CA PHE A 3 3.37 24.90 17.31
C PHE A 3 4.63 24.34 16.64
N ARG A 4 5.81 24.51 17.25
CA ARG A 4 7.08 23.98 16.73
C ARG A 4 7.10 22.45 16.76
N LEU A 5 6.65 21.86 17.87
CA LEU A 5 6.53 20.41 18.02
C LEU A 5 5.55 19.82 17.00
N ARG A 6 4.40 20.47 16.81
CA ARG A 6 3.40 20.08 15.81
C ARG A 6 4.00 20.07 14.39
N LYS A 7 4.73 21.12 14.00
CA LYS A 7 5.43 21.18 12.70
C LYS A 7 6.44 20.04 12.53
N GLN A 8 7.24 19.75 13.55
CA GLN A 8 8.20 18.64 13.53
C GLN A 8 7.52 17.28 13.37
N LEU A 9 6.38 17.06 14.04
CA LEU A 9 5.61 15.82 13.91
C LEU A 9 4.98 15.68 12.51
N PHE A 10 4.49 16.77 11.91
CA PHE A 10 4.02 16.75 10.52
C PHE A 10 5.14 16.35 9.54
N ILE A 11 6.34 16.92 9.69
CA ILE A 11 7.50 16.55 8.87
C ILE A 11 7.87 15.08 9.08
N LYS A 12 7.90 14.62 10.35
CA LYS A 12 8.19 13.22 10.66
C LYS A 12 7.16 12.28 10.04
N ARG A 13 5.86 12.63 10.11
CA ARG A 13 4.76 11.87 9.50
C ARG A 13 4.95 11.75 7.99
N ASN A 14 5.31 12.83 7.31
CA ASN A 14 5.57 12.81 5.87
C ASN A 14 6.75 11.88 5.53
N LYS A 15 7.86 11.97 6.27
CA LYS A 15 8.99 11.06 6.08
C LYS A 15 8.62 9.59 6.29
N VAL A 16 7.83 9.28 7.33
CA VAL A 16 7.35 7.91 7.58
C VAL A 16 6.45 7.43 6.44
N CYS A 17 5.62 8.31 5.87
CA CYS A 17 4.83 7.99 4.68
C CYS A 17 5.73 7.64 3.49
N ASP A 18 6.80 8.40 3.26
CA ASP A 18 7.77 8.15 2.18
C ASP A 18 8.46 6.79 2.35
N TYR A 19 8.91 6.48 3.58
CA TYR A 19 9.49 5.18 3.90
C TYR A 19 8.49 4.03 3.69
N SER A 20 7.22 4.21 4.09
CA SER A 20 6.19 3.18 3.90
C SER A 20 5.92 2.90 2.41
N LEU A 21 5.89 3.94 1.57
CA LEU A 21 5.74 3.78 0.13
C LEU A 21 6.96 3.06 -0.46
N ALA A 22 8.17 3.46 -0.09
CA ALA A 22 9.40 2.84 -0.57
C ALA A 22 9.45 1.34 -0.23
N LEU A 23 9.14 0.98 1.01
CA LEU A 23 9.10 -0.43 1.45
C LEU A 23 8.02 -1.24 0.72
N ALA A 24 6.85 -0.65 0.48
CA ALA A 24 5.78 -1.30 -0.28
C ALA A 24 6.18 -1.57 -1.74
N LEU A 25 6.84 -0.60 -2.39
CA LEU A 25 7.36 -0.75 -3.76
C LEU A 25 8.50 -1.78 -3.82
N ILE A 26 9.40 -1.79 -2.83
CA ILE A 26 10.46 -2.81 -2.72
C ILE A 26 9.83 -4.20 -2.56
N GLY A 27 8.85 -4.37 -1.68
CA GLY A 27 8.15 -5.65 -1.54
C GLY A 27 7.50 -6.11 -2.86
N LEU A 28 6.78 -5.20 -3.54
CA LEU A 28 6.12 -5.51 -4.80
C LEU A 28 7.11 -5.89 -5.90
N THR A 29 8.21 -5.16 -6.04
CA THR A 29 9.25 -5.46 -7.03
C THR A 29 9.94 -6.80 -6.76
N LEU A 30 10.21 -7.15 -5.50
CA LEU A 30 10.78 -8.45 -5.14
C LEU A 30 9.86 -9.62 -5.53
N ILE A 31 8.54 -9.49 -5.31
CA ILE A 31 7.57 -10.52 -5.71
C ILE A 31 7.46 -10.62 -7.23
N VAL A 32 7.43 -9.49 -7.93
CA VAL A 32 7.37 -9.48 -9.39
C VAL A 32 8.61 -10.19 -9.94
N ILE A 33 9.80 -9.90 -9.42
CA ILE A 33 11.05 -10.58 -9.81
C ILE A 33 10.99 -12.09 -9.52
N ASP A 34 10.54 -12.50 -8.32
CA ASP A 34 10.36 -13.92 -7.97
C ASP A 34 9.41 -14.64 -8.94
N SER A 35 8.30 -14.00 -9.28
CA SER A 35 7.29 -14.56 -10.18
C SER A 35 7.80 -14.74 -11.60
N GLU A 36 8.55 -13.78 -12.14
CA GLU A 36 9.10 -13.85 -13.49
C GLU A 36 10.26 -14.86 -13.58
N LEU A 37 11.09 -14.96 -12.53
CA LEU A 37 12.15 -15.97 -12.45
C LEU A 37 11.57 -17.39 -12.41
N THR A 38 10.54 -17.60 -11.59
CA THR A 38 9.89 -18.92 -11.47
C THR A 38 9.09 -19.29 -12.73
N ALA A 39 8.53 -18.29 -13.43
CA ALA A 39 7.74 -18.52 -14.63
C ALA A 39 8.59 -18.87 -15.87
N ASN A 40 9.87 -18.47 -15.92
CA ASN A 40 10.72 -18.71 -17.08
C ASN A 40 11.29 -20.15 -17.10
N PRO A 41 10.84 -21.03 -18.02
CA PRO A 41 11.28 -22.43 -18.07
C PRO A 41 12.77 -22.57 -18.41
N GLN A 42 13.36 -21.57 -19.07
CA GLN A 42 14.76 -21.60 -19.51
C GLN A 42 15.76 -21.41 -18.36
N THR A 43 15.32 -20.79 -17.25
CA THR A 43 16.20 -20.55 -16.09
C THR A 43 16.32 -21.76 -15.17
N GLY A 44 15.41 -22.73 -15.27
CA GLY A 44 15.38 -23.93 -14.41
C GLY A 44 15.10 -23.65 -12.93
N ILE A 45 14.75 -22.41 -12.57
CA ILE A 45 14.52 -21.98 -11.19
C ILE A 45 13.12 -22.41 -10.78
N LYS A 46 13.03 -23.53 -10.06
CA LYS A 46 11.79 -23.95 -9.39
C LYS A 46 11.56 -23.15 -8.11
N LYS A 47 10.33 -23.15 -7.60
CA LYS A 47 9.96 -22.45 -6.36
C LYS A 47 10.81 -22.84 -5.14
N ASP A 48 11.32 -24.07 -5.14
CA ASP A 48 12.14 -24.64 -4.07
C ASP A 48 13.60 -24.17 -4.11
N HIS A 49 13.99 -23.45 -5.17
CA HIS A 49 15.36 -22.98 -5.32
C HIS A 49 15.67 -21.88 -4.30
N ILE A 50 16.92 -21.88 -3.81
CA ILE A 50 17.40 -20.95 -2.77
C ILE A 50 17.14 -19.48 -3.14
N VAL A 51 17.21 -19.16 -4.44
CA VAL A 51 16.96 -17.80 -4.96
C VAL A 51 15.53 -17.34 -4.67
N SER A 52 14.53 -18.18 -4.95
CA SER A 52 13.11 -17.90 -4.65
C SER A 52 12.88 -17.78 -3.15
N LEU A 53 13.49 -18.67 -2.36
CA LEU A 53 13.44 -18.61 -0.90
C LEU A 53 13.98 -17.28 -0.36
N VAL A 54 15.14 -16.82 -0.85
CA VAL A 54 15.76 -15.55 -0.43
C VAL A 54 14.87 -14.36 -0.82
N LEU A 55 14.38 -14.28 -2.06
CA LEU A 55 13.50 -13.19 -2.51
C LEU A 55 12.23 -13.08 -1.68
N ARG A 56 11.57 -14.22 -1.41
CA ARG A 56 10.37 -14.28 -0.57
C ARG A 56 10.65 -13.91 0.87
N SER A 57 11.79 -14.35 1.43
CA SER A 57 12.20 -13.98 2.79
C SER A 57 12.46 -12.47 2.91
N LEU A 58 13.13 -11.85 1.92
CA LEU A 58 13.36 -10.41 1.87
C LEU A 58 12.04 -9.63 1.77
N CYS A 59 11.06 -10.13 1.00
CA CYS A 59 9.75 -9.49 0.97
C CYS A 59 8.97 -9.66 2.30
N ALA A 60 9.09 -10.81 2.96
CA ALA A 60 8.48 -10.99 4.28
C ALA A 60 9.08 -9.99 5.28
N ILE A 61 10.41 -9.83 5.29
CA ILE A 61 11.11 -8.84 6.13
C ILE A 61 10.67 -7.42 5.78
N SER A 62 10.61 -7.05 4.49
CA SER A 62 10.17 -5.71 4.08
C SER A 62 8.72 -5.42 4.50
N THR A 63 7.86 -6.44 4.49
CA THR A 63 6.47 -6.35 4.95
C THR A 63 6.36 -6.15 6.46
N VAL A 64 7.19 -6.82 7.26
CA VAL A 64 7.25 -6.61 8.72
C VAL A 64 7.69 -5.17 9.03
N ILE A 65 8.73 -4.68 8.33
CA ILE A 65 9.19 -3.30 8.49
C ILE A 65 8.09 -2.32 8.05
N LEU A 66 7.39 -2.60 6.94
CA LEU A 66 6.26 -1.80 6.45
C LEU A 66 5.18 -1.67 7.53
N ILE A 67 4.76 -2.78 8.14
CA ILE A 67 3.77 -2.76 9.23
C ILE A 67 4.25 -1.88 10.40
N GLY A 68 5.52 -2.01 10.79
CA GLY A 68 6.11 -1.14 11.81
C GLY A 68 6.03 0.35 11.45
N THR A 69 6.30 0.70 10.19
CA THR A 69 6.17 2.10 9.72
C THR A 69 4.71 2.59 9.69
N LEU A 70 3.74 1.73 9.39
CA LEU A 70 2.31 2.07 9.44
C LEU A 70 1.85 2.37 10.87
N ILE A 71 2.24 1.52 11.83
CA ILE A 71 1.95 1.74 13.25
C ILE A 71 2.59 3.05 13.71
N LEU A 72 3.86 3.31 13.34
CA LEU A 72 4.54 4.55 13.67
C LEU A 72 3.84 5.78 13.07
N TYR A 73 3.33 5.68 11.84
CA TYR A 73 2.56 6.76 11.22
C TYR A 73 1.31 7.08 12.03
N HIS A 74 0.51 6.07 12.37
CA HIS A 74 -0.74 6.25 13.13
C HIS A 74 -0.45 6.76 14.55
N ALA A 75 0.65 6.32 15.17
CA ALA A 75 1.11 6.86 16.45
C ALA A 75 1.47 8.35 16.35
N ILE A 76 2.14 8.79 15.28
CA ILE A 76 2.42 10.22 15.04
C ILE A 76 1.12 11.00 14.82
N GLU A 77 0.15 10.44 14.08
CA GLU A 77 -1.15 11.07 13.85
C GLU A 77 -1.97 11.24 15.14
N ILE A 78 -1.97 10.23 16.01
CA ILE A 78 -2.57 10.31 17.35
C ILE A 78 -1.86 11.38 18.18
N LYS A 79 -0.53 11.42 18.13
CA LYS A 79 0.26 12.44 18.86
C LYS A 79 -0.02 13.87 18.38
N ILE A 80 -0.23 14.07 17.09
CA ILE A 80 -0.65 15.37 16.54
C ILE A 80 -2.04 15.75 17.07
N ALA A 81 -2.99 14.80 17.08
CA ALA A 81 -4.34 15.04 17.60
C ALA A 81 -4.34 15.36 19.11
N LEU A 82 -3.52 14.65 19.90
CA LEU A 82 -3.35 14.93 21.32
C LEU A 82 -2.87 16.37 21.58
N ILE A 83 -1.88 16.82 20.79
CA ILE A 83 -1.37 18.21 20.89
C ILE A 83 -2.43 19.23 20.47
N ASP A 84 -3.25 18.92 19.46
CA ASP A 84 -4.31 19.80 18.98
C ASP A 84 -5.47 19.89 20.00
N SER A 85 -5.79 18.79 20.71
CA SER A 85 -6.78 18.77 21.80
C SER A 85 -6.26 19.37 23.10
N GLY A 86 -4.95 19.42 23.32
CA GLY A 86 -4.34 19.89 24.56
C GLY A 86 -4.57 18.97 25.77
N ALA A 87 -5.02 17.74 25.55
CA ALA A 87 -5.20 16.74 26.59
C ALA A 87 -3.85 16.04 26.90
N ASP A 88 -3.68 15.58 28.13
CA ASP A 88 -2.47 14.86 28.56
C ASP A 88 -2.58 13.34 28.30
N ASP A 89 -3.81 12.80 28.25
CA ASP A 89 -4.06 11.38 28.04
C ASP A 89 -4.27 11.02 26.56
N TRP A 90 -3.38 10.17 26.01
CA TRP A 90 -3.46 9.69 24.63
C TRP A 90 -4.75 8.91 24.32
N ARG A 91 -5.38 8.32 25.34
CA ARG A 91 -6.64 7.57 25.23
C ARG A 91 -7.78 8.45 24.72
N ILE A 92 -7.77 9.74 25.07
CA ILE A 92 -8.78 10.71 24.63
C ILE A 92 -8.60 11.04 23.14
N ALA A 93 -7.36 11.00 22.64
CA ALA A 93 -7.05 11.22 21.22
C ALA A 93 -7.25 9.97 20.33
N PHE A 94 -7.59 8.83 20.93
CA PHE A 94 -7.74 7.56 20.24
C PHE A 94 -9.20 7.32 19.86
N THR A 95 -9.52 7.49 18.58
CA THR A 95 -10.89 7.30 18.06
C THR A 95 -11.06 5.93 17.42
N THR A 96 -12.26 5.36 17.51
CA THR A 96 -12.62 4.07 16.90
C THR A 96 -12.42 4.08 15.38
N GLU A 97 -12.72 5.19 14.71
CA GLU A 97 -12.49 5.35 13.28
C GLU A 97 -11.02 5.21 12.87
N ARG A 98 -10.09 5.78 13.67
CA ARG A 98 -8.64 5.66 13.42
C ARG A 98 -8.19 4.22 13.59
N MET A 99 -8.76 3.51 14.55
CA MET A 99 -8.46 2.09 14.77
C MET A 99 -8.95 1.19 13.65
N ILE A 100 -10.18 1.40 13.18
CA ILE A 100 -10.71 0.64 12.04
C ILE A 100 -9.82 0.87 10.81
N LYS A 101 -9.40 2.12 10.54
CA LYS A 101 -8.47 2.43 9.44
C LYS A 101 -7.12 1.71 9.61
N LEU A 102 -6.52 1.75 10.80
CA LEU A 102 -5.27 1.05 11.08
C LEU A 102 -5.41 -0.46 10.87
N ILE A 103 -6.49 -1.07 11.37
CA ILE A 103 -6.75 -2.51 11.24
C ILE A 103 -6.89 -2.89 9.78
N ILE A 104 -7.63 -2.12 8.98
CA ILE A 104 -7.78 -2.37 7.54
C ILE A 104 -6.43 -2.21 6.84
N GLU A 105 -5.66 -1.16 7.12
CA GLU A 105 -4.33 -0.95 6.52
C GLU A 105 -3.38 -2.11 6.84
N ILE A 106 -3.37 -2.59 8.09
CA ILE A 106 -2.58 -3.75 8.49
C ILE A 106 -3.08 -5.02 7.79
N ALA A 107 -4.40 -5.25 7.74
CA ALA A 107 -4.98 -6.43 7.09
C ALA A 107 -4.63 -6.50 5.59
N ILE A 108 -4.58 -5.35 4.91
CA ILE A 108 -4.13 -5.27 3.51
C ILE A 108 -2.63 -5.52 3.41
N CYS A 109 -1.83 -4.87 4.26
CA CYS A 109 -0.37 -4.91 4.16
C CYS A 109 0.26 -6.21 4.68
N ILE A 110 -0.40 -6.96 5.56
CA ILE A 110 0.11 -8.24 6.08
C ILE A 110 0.04 -9.35 5.04
N ILE A 111 -0.87 -9.25 4.08
CA ILE A 111 -1.02 -10.25 3.03
C ILE A 111 0.24 -10.21 2.15
N CYS A 112 1.06 -11.27 2.25
CA CYS A 112 2.32 -11.46 1.56
C CYS A 112 2.48 -12.96 1.27
N PRO A 113 2.94 -13.38 0.09
CA PRO A 113 3.32 -14.77 -0.12
C PRO A 113 4.52 -15.10 0.78
N VAL A 114 4.30 -15.98 1.75
CA VAL A 114 5.34 -16.44 2.70
C VAL A 114 6.07 -17.62 2.08
N PRO A 115 7.40 -17.75 2.21
CA PRO A 115 8.10 -18.95 1.75
C PRO A 115 7.49 -20.22 2.36
N GLY A 116 7.19 -21.22 1.53
CA GLY A 116 6.55 -22.47 1.96
C GLY A 116 5.03 -22.54 1.74
N THR A 117 4.43 -21.57 1.03
CA THR A 117 3.05 -21.66 0.55
C THR A 117 2.89 -22.83 -0.44
N GLY A 118 1.98 -23.75 -0.11
CA GLY A 118 1.68 -24.91 -0.94
C GLY A 118 0.88 -24.59 -2.21
N THR A 119 0.59 -25.62 -2.99
CA THR A 119 -0.34 -25.55 -4.13
C THR A 119 -1.77 -25.81 -3.66
N MET A 120 -2.75 -25.19 -4.34
CA MET A 120 -4.16 -25.43 -4.11
C MET A 120 -4.80 -25.98 -5.37
N ASN A 121 -5.47 -27.12 -5.27
CA ASN A 121 -6.14 -27.76 -6.40
C ASN A 121 -7.37 -26.94 -6.81
N TRP A 122 -7.31 -26.31 -7.97
CA TRP A 122 -8.41 -25.53 -8.53
C TRP A 122 -9.05 -26.28 -9.72
N PRO A 123 -10.39 -26.37 -9.80
CA PRO A 123 -11.05 -26.94 -10.97
C PRO A 123 -10.94 -26.00 -12.17
N PHE A 124 -10.27 -26.44 -13.23
CA PHE A 124 -10.13 -25.72 -14.49
C PHE A 124 -10.87 -26.46 -15.60
N ILE A 125 -11.68 -25.73 -16.36
CA ILE A 125 -12.43 -26.27 -17.50
C ILE A 125 -11.66 -25.92 -18.77
N HIS A 126 -11.14 -26.93 -19.45
CA HIS A 126 -10.54 -26.72 -20.77
C HIS A 126 -11.62 -26.29 -21.77
N SER A 127 -11.38 -25.18 -22.47
CA SER A 127 -12.30 -24.61 -23.46
C SER A 127 -12.59 -25.57 -24.62
N ASP A 128 -11.59 -26.36 -25.02
CA ASP A 128 -11.64 -27.25 -26.18
C ASP A 128 -12.39 -28.57 -25.90
N THR A 129 -12.11 -29.21 -24.77
CA THR A 129 -12.66 -30.55 -24.43
C THR A 129 -13.82 -30.52 -23.44
N ARG A 130 -14.16 -29.35 -22.85
CA ARG A 130 -15.13 -29.17 -21.75
C ARG A 130 -14.95 -30.15 -20.58
N LYS A 131 -13.76 -30.76 -20.46
CA LYS A 131 -13.41 -31.66 -19.36
C LYS A 131 -12.95 -30.83 -18.16
N ILE A 132 -13.47 -31.18 -16.99
CA ILE A 132 -13.08 -30.60 -15.71
C ILE A 132 -11.78 -31.29 -15.30
N SER A 133 -10.65 -30.58 -15.41
CA SER A 133 -9.36 -31.03 -14.90
C SER A 133 -9.03 -30.25 -13.62
N ARG A 134 -8.33 -30.87 -12.67
CA ARG A 134 -7.85 -30.18 -11.47
C ARG A 134 -6.41 -29.75 -11.72
N VAL A 135 -6.16 -28.45 -11.67
CA VAL A 135 -4.82 -27.87 -11.84
C VAL A 135 -4.36 -27.38 -10.47
N ASP A 136 -3.11 -27.69 -10.12
CA ASP A 136 -2.48 -27.21 -8.91
C ASP A 136 -2.06 -25.75 -9.09
N VAL A 137 -2.94 -24.83 -8.67
CA VAL A 137 -2.68 -23.39 -8.73
C VAL A 137 -1.91 -22.98 -7.48
N PRO A 138 -0.74 -22.34 -7.61
CA PRO A 138 -0.02 -21.90 -6.44
C PRO A 138 -0.77 -20.76 -5.73
N VAL A 139 -0.93 -20.90 -4.41
CA VAL A 139 -1.63 -19.93 -3.55
C VAL A 139 -1.04 -18.52 -3.65
N ASP A 140 0.25 -18.42 -4.00
CA ASP A 140 0.97 -17.18 -4.27
C ASP A 140 0.27 -16.28 -5.31
N VAL A 141 -0.36 -16.86 -6.34
CA VAL A 141 -1.01 -16.10 -7.41
C VAL A 141 -2.27 -15.43 -6.87
N ILE A 142 -3.08 -16.15 -6.08
CA ILE A 142 -4.27 -15.60 -5.42
C ILE A 142 -3.85 -14.52 -4.41
N LEU A 143 -2.75 -14.75 -3.67
CA LEU A 143 -2.20 -13.78 -2.71
C LEU A 143 -1.52 -12.57 -3.36
N SER A 144 -1.19 -12.63 -4.66
CA SER A 144 -0.56 -11.51 -5.36
C SER A 144 -1.55 -10.35 -5.59
N VAL A 145 -2.83 -10.65 -5.83
CA VAL A 145 -3.89 -9.65 -6.02
C VAL A 145 -4.02 -8.66 -4.84
N PRO A 146 -4.17 -9.10 -3.58
CA PRO A 146 -4.19 -8.18 -2.44
C PRO A 146 -2.84 -7.51 -2.19
N MET A 147 -1.74 -8.01 -2.75
CA MET A 147 -0.44 -7.34 -2.63
C MET A 147 -0.38 -6.05 -3.46
N PHE A 148 -1.03 -6.00 -4.63
CA PHE A 148 -1.17 -4.76 -5.41
C PHE A 148 -2.03 -3.72 -4.71
N LEU A 149 -2.92 -4.13 -3.81
CA LEU A 149 -3.72 -3.19 -3.03
C LEU A 149 -2.84 -2.22 -2.24
N ARG A 150 -1.60 -2.61 -1.86
CA ARG A 150 -0.59 -1.75 -1.23
C ARG A 150 -0.28 -0.46 -2.02
N LEU A 151 -0.61 -0.39 -3.31
CA LEU A 151 -0.53 0.85 -4.11
C LEU A 151 -1.43 1.98 -3.58
N TYR A 152 -2.38 1.72 -2.67
CA TYR A 152 -3.10 2.78 -1.96
C TYR A 152 -2.13 3.75 -1.23
N LEU A 153 -0.94 3.28 -0.83
CA LEU A 153 0.09 4.10 -0.20
C LEU A 153 0.62 5.18 -1.14
N LEU A 154 0.60 4.96 -2.46
CA LEU A 154 0.93 5.96 -3.46
C LEU A 154 -0.11 7.10 -3.46
N CYS A 155 -1.40 6.75 -3.37
CA CYS A 155 -2.47 7.75 -3.24
C CYS A 155 -2.28 8.59 -1.97
N ARG A 156 -1.95 7.94 -0.85
CA ARG A 156 -1.68 8.63 0.42
C ARG A 156 -0.45 9.54 0.34
N PHE A 157 0.64 9.08 -0.27
CA PHE A 157 1.82 9.90 -0.54
C PHE A 157 1.48 11.14 -1.36
N MET A 158 0.75 10.96 -2.47
CA MET A 158 0.34 12.07 -3.34
C MET A 158 -0.50 13.11 -2.58
N VAL A 159 -1.41 12.65 -1.73
CA VAL A 159 -2.24 13.54 -0.92
C VAL A 159 -1.44 14.25 0.17
N LEU A 160 -0.51 13.56 0.84
CA LEU A 160 0.27 14.13 1.94
C LEU A 160 1.34 15.14 1.49
N HIS A 161 1.80 15.02 0.24
CA HIS A 161 2.71 15.96 -0.43
C HIS A 161 1.99 17.01 -1.29
N SER A 162 0.66 17.01 -1.29
CA SER A 162 -0.12 18.07 -1.90
C SER A 162 0.20 19.42 -1.26
N LYS A 163 0.52 20.43 -2.09
CA LYS A 163 0.70 21.83 -1.65
C LYS A 163 -0.49 22.32 -0.83
N GLN A 164 -1.70 21.86 -1.15
CA GLN A 164 -2.94 22.23 -0.47
C GLN A 164 -2.98 21.79 1.01
N PHE A 165 -2.37 20.64 1.34
CA PHE A 165 -2.28 20.14 2.72
C PHE A 165 -1.12 20.76 3.51
N GLN A 166 -0.06 21.17 2.80
CA GLN A 166 1.14 21.74 3.41
C GLN A 166 1.01 23.24 3.65
N ASP A 167 0.23 23.95 2.85
CA ASP A 167 0.08 25.39 2.96
C ASP A 167 -0.80 25.79 4.16
N ALA A 168 -0.21 26.62 5.04
CA ALA A 168 -0.87 27.13 6.23
C ALA A 168 -2.00 28.10 5.86
N ALA A 169 -1.83 28.90 4.80
CA ALA A 169 -2.83 29.87 4.37
C ALA A 169 -4.12 29.15 3.93
N THR A 170 -4.00 28.12 3.11
CA THR A 170 -5.14 27.31 2.67
C THR A 170 -5.87 26.65 3.84
N ARG A 171 -5.11 26.10 4.81
CA ARG A 171 -5.70 25.48 6.01
C ARG A 171 -6.48 26.47 6.86
N SER A 172 -5.98 27.70 6.99
CA SER A 172 -6.68 28.77 7.71
C SER A 172 -7.97 29.19 7.01
N ILE A 173 -7.95 29.33 5.67
CA ILE A 173 -9.14 29.68 4.88
C ILE A 173 -10.20 28.57 4.98
N ALA A 174 -9.79 27.30 4.91
CA ALA A 174 -10.70 26.16 5.05
C ALA A 174 -11.36 26.11 6.44
N ALA A 175 -10.59 26.38 7.50
CA ALA A 175 -11.12 26.47 8.86
C ALA A 175 -12.11 27.63 9.01
N LEU A 176 -11.83 28.79 8.40
CA LEU A 176 -12.72 29.95 8.41
C LEU A 176 -14.07 29.64 7.73
N ASN A 177 -14.01 28.90 6.61
CA ASN A 177 -15.20 28.46 5.87
C ASN A 177 -15.88 27.21 6.45
N ARG A 178 -15.38 26.67 7.58
CA ARG A 178 -15.86 25.41 8.18
C ARG A 178 -15.83 24.21 7.22
N ILE A 179 -14.87 24.19 6.30
CA ILE A 179 -14.68 23.09 5.35
C ILE A 179 -13.59 22.16 5.89
N SER A 180 -13.91 20.88 6.06
CA SER A 180 -12.92 19.85 6.39
C SER A 180 -12.00 19.57 5.19
N MET A 181 -10.70 19.62 5.41
CA MET A 181 -9.69 19.22 4.44
C MET A 181 -9.61 17.69 4.37
N ASP A 182 -10.58 17.09 3.68
CA ASP A 182 -10.67 15.64 3.51
C ASP A 182 -9.88 15.13 2.29
N PHE A 183 -9.58 13.83 2.26
CA PHE A 183 -8.96 13.16 1.12
C PHE A 183 -9.71 13.44 -0.20
N ARG A 184 -11.05 13.37 -0.16
CA ARG A 184 -11.91 13.63 -1.33
C ARG A 184 -11.77 15.06 -1.84
N PHE A 185 -11.62 16.04 -0.95
CA PHE A 185 -11.40 17.43 -1.33
C PHE A 185 -10.08 17.57 -2.09
N VAL A 186 -9.00 16.97 -1.59
CA VAL A 186 -7.69 17.10 -2.23
C VAL A 186 -7.58 16.36 -3.55
N ILE A 187 -8.18 15.17 -3.68
CA ILE A 187 -8.25 14.51 -4.98
C ILE A 187 -9.04 15.37 -5.99
N LYS A 188 -10.17 15.96 -5.59
CA LYS A 188 -10.92 16.89 -6.45
C LYS A 188 -10.09 18.12 -6.85
N THR A 189 -9.40 18.75 -5.92
CA THR A 189 -8.54 19.91 -6.21
C THR A 189 -7.37 19.53 -7.12
N MET A 190 -6.73 18.38 -6.90
CA MET A 190 -5.64 17.91 -7.76
C MET A 190 -6.11 17.64 -9.18
N MET A 191 -7.29 17.04 -9.34
CA MET A 191 -7.92 16.85 -10.65
C MET A 191 -8.31 18.19 -11.30
N ALA A 192 -8.69 19.21 -10.53
CA ALA A 192 -9.03 20.52 -11.06
C ALA A 192 -7.79 21.30 -11.53
N VAL A 193 -6.68 21.25 -10.78
CA VAL A 193 -5.47 22.05 -11.07
C VAL A 193 -4.60 21.38 -12.14
N HIS A 194 -4.36 20.07 -12.04
CA HIS A 194 -3.53 19.31 -12.97
C HIS A 194 -4.20 17.99 -13.39
N PRO A 195 -5.34 18.04 -14.11
CA PRO A 195 -6.14 16.86 -14.46
C PRO A 195 -5.32 15.80 -15.18
N LEU A 196 -4.53 16.23 -16.18
CA LEU A 196 -3.76 15.32 -17.02
C LEU A 196 -2.71 14.55 -16.22
N ARG A 197 -2.00 15.21 -15.30
CA ARG A 197 -0.95 14.56 -14.50
C ARG A 197 -1.53 13.48 -13.60
N VAL A 198 -2.64 13.78 -12.93
CA VAL A 198 -3.35 12.84 -12.07
C VAL A 198 -3.85 11.65 -12.89
N LEU A 199 -4.51 11.93 -14.03
CA LEU A 199 -5.05 10.90 -14.92
C LEU A 199 -3.96 9.98 -15.46
N ILE A 200 -2.81 10.51 -15.89
CA ILE A 200 -1.68 9.71 -16.40
C ILE A 200 -1.15 8.79 -15.30
N VAL A 201 -0.92 9.29 -14.08
CA VAL A 201 -0.39 8.47 -12.97
C VAL A 201 -1.33 7.30 -12.65
N PHE A 202 -2.64 7.55 -12.54
CA PHE A 202 -3.61 6.49 -12.26
C PHE A 202 -3.74 5.50 -13.42
N THR A 203 -3.81 5.99 -14.65
CA THR A 203 -3.96 5.14 -15.85
C THR A 203 -2.74 4.25 -16.03
N VAL A 204 -1.51 4.79 -15.93
CA VAL A 204 -0.28 4.00 -16.05
C VAL A 204 -0.17 2.96 -14.94
N ALA A 205 -0.45 3.35 -13.68
CA ALA A 205 -0.44 2.40 -12.57
C ALA A 205 -1.45 1.27 -12.79
N PHE A 206 -2.68 1.60 -13.22
CA PHE A 206 -3.71 0.62 -13.53
C PHE A 206 -3.28 -0.35 -14.64
N TRP A 207 -2.76 0.16 -15.76
CA TRP A 207 -2.31 -0.68 -16.87
C TRP A 207 -1.16 -1.60 -16.48
N ILE A 208 -0.17 -1.12 -15.72
CA ILE A 208 0.93 -1.96 -15.23
C ILE A 208 0.40 -3.09 -14.34
N CYS A 209 -0.52 -2.78 -13.41
CA CYS A 209 -1.12 -3.79 -12.53
C CYS A 209 -1.93 -4.82 -13.31
N MET A 210 -2.79 -4.36 -14.22
CA MET A 210 -3.65 -5.24 -15.02
C MET A 210 -2.84 -6.12 -15.96
N ALA A 211 -1.85 -5.56 -16.64
CA ALA A 211 -0.98 -6.32 -17.54
C ALA A 211 -0.28 -7.45 -16.78
N TRP A 212 0.36 -7.14 -15.64
CA TRP A 212 1.04 -8.14 -14.83
C TRP A 212 0.05 -9.20 -14.30
N MET A 213 -1.09 -8.79 -13.77
CA MET A 213 -2.14 -9.69 -13.28
C MET A 213 -2.63 -10.65 -14.36
N PHE A 214 -2.91 -10.16 -15.57
CA PHE A 214 -3.34 -11.01 -16.68
C PHE A 214 -2.26 -12.01 -17.09
N THR A 215 -1.00 -11.59 -17.15
CA THR A 215 0.11 -12.49 -17.44
C THR A 215 0.21 -13.62 -16.41
N GLN A 216 -0.06 -13.37 -15.13
CA GLN A 216 -0.07 -14.43 -14.11
C GLN A 216 -1.31 -15.34 -14.21
N CYS A 217 -2.44 -14.86 -14.71
CA CYS A 217 -3.65 -15.66 -14.88
C CYS A 217 -3.63 -16.54 -16.14
N GLU A 218 -2.90 -16.13 -17.18
CA GLU A 218 -2.76 -16.89 -18.43
C GLU A 218 -1.73 -18.02 -18.33
N ARG A 219 -0.76 -17.88 -17.42
CA ARG A 219 0.26 -18.89 -17.10
C ARG A 219 -0.32 -20.01 -16.23
#